data_AF-A0A640TPQ7-F1
#
_entry.id   AF-A0A640TPQ7-F1
#
_cell.length_a   1.000
_cell.length_b   1.000
_cell.length_c   1.000
_cell.angle_alpha   90.00
_cell.angle_beta   90.00
_cell.angle_gamma   90.00
#
_symmetry.space_group_name_H-M   'P 1'
#
loop_
_entity.id
_entity.type
_entity.pdbx_description
1 polymer ?
#
loop_
_entity_poly.entity_id
_entity_poly.type
_entity_poly.pdbx_seq_one_letter_code
_entity_poly.pdbx_strand_id
1 'polypeptide(L)'
;MPLERGADQVGKGVRGIHDVHERVLPVPGAEAGPLTDGLSGDADPLRPRHDAALEDSRDRAERACTGTVARPARWSRYVRTLRRLIG
;
A
#
# COMPACT_ATOMS: atom_id res chain seq x y z
N MET A 1 4.24 -31.66 11.81
CA MET A 1 3.01 -30.87 11.59
C MET A 1 3.31 -29.81 10.54
N PRO A 2 3.05 -30.06 9.24
CA PRO A 2 3.33 -29.09 8.18
C PRO A 2 2.13 -28.17 7.94
N LEU A 3 2.41 -26.90 7.72
CA LEU A 3 1.42 -25.86 7.38
C LEU A 3 1.04 -26.00 5.91
N GLU A 4 -0.18 -26.50 5.66
CA GLU A 4 -0.77 -26.62 4.33
C GLU A 4 -0.92 -25.24 3.68
N ARG A 5 -0.19 -25.04 2.57
CA ARG A 5 -0.21 -23.86 1.73
C ARG A 5 -1.41 -23.98 0.78
N GLY A 6 -2.52 -23.34 1.12
CA GLY A 6 -3.71 -23.24 0.27
C GLY A 6 -3.46 -22.37 -0.96
N ALA A 7 -3.03 -23.02 -2.05
CA ALA A 7 -3.16 -22.48 -3.40
C ALA A 7 -4.57 -22.79 -3.91
N ASP A 8 -5.48 -21.83 -3.81
CA ASP A 8 -6.72 -21.80 -4.58
C ASP A 8 -6.77 -20.49 -5.35
N GLN A 9 -6.56 -20.60 -6.65
CA GLN A 9 -6.77 -19.55 -7.63
C GLN A 9 -7.67 -20.12 -8.72
N VAL A 10 -8.98 -20.08 -8.55
CA VAL A 10 -9.91 -20.08 -9.70
C VAL A 10 -11.13 -19.18 -9.45
N GLY A 11 -11.12 -18.00 -10.06
CA GLY A 11 -12.29 -17.15 -10.21
C GLY A 11 -12.07 -16.09 -11.29
N LYS A 12 -12.20 -16.48 -12.57
CA LYS A 12 -12.10 -15.53 -13.69
C LYS A 12 -13.43 -14.77 -13.83
N GLY A 13 -13.47 -13.47 -13.47
CA GLY A 13 -14.64 -12.62 -13.72
C GLY A 13 -14.45 -11.16 -13.28
N VAL A 14 -14.25 -10.26 -14.26
CA VAL A 14 -13.98 -8.81 -14.10
C VAL A 14 -12.60 -8.55 -13.49
N ARG A 15 -11.97 -7.40 -13.78
CA ARG A 15 -10.70 -6.98 -13.14
C ARG A 15 -11.03 -6.74 -11.64
N GLY A 16 -11.04 -7.83 -10.87
CA GLY A 16 -11.75 -7.95 -9.60
C GLY A 16 -10.84 -7.70 -8.40
N ILE A 17 -11.45 -7.40 -7.26
CA ILE A 17 -10.72 -7.26 -6.00
C ILE A 17 -10.16 -8.64 -5.63
N HIS A 18 -8.84 -8.77 -5.54
CA HIS A 18 -8.15 -10.04 -5.31
C HIS A 18 -7.85 -10.32 -3.83
N ASP A 19 -7.99 -9.32 -2.96
CA ASP A 19 -7.68 -9.42 -1.55
C ASP A 19 -8.79 -8.77 -0.73
N VAL A 20 -9.44 -9.55 0.14
CA VAL A 20 -10.55 -9.11 1.00
C VAL A 20 -10.23 -9.50 2.43
N HIS A 21 -10.12 -8.50 3.29
CA HIS A 21 -9.91 -8.68 4.73
C HIS A 21 -11.07 -8.03 5.48
N GLU A 22 -11.83 -8.82 6.23
CA GLU A 22 -12.97 -8.35 7.03
C GLU A 22 -12.63 -8.28 8.52
N ARG A 23 -13.06 -7.21 9.19
CA ARG A 23 -12.91 -7.06 10.64
C ARG A 23 -14.06 -6.23 11.23
N VAL A 24 -14.66 -6.74 12.31
CA VAL A 24 -15.64 -5.98 13.12
C VAL A 24 -14.90 -5.08 14.11
N LEU A 25 -15.20 -3.79 14.09
CA LEU A 25 -14.65 -2.82 15.04
C LEU A 25 -15.67 -2.57 16.17
N PRO A 26 -15.25 -2.53 17.44
CA PRO A 26 -16.13 -2.23 18.56
C PRO A 26 -16.38 -0.72 18.70
N VAL A 27 -16.73 -0.04 17.61
CA VAL A 27 -17.04 1.40 17.57
C VAL A 27 -18.28 1.65 16.70
N PRO A 28 -19.09 2.69 16.99
CA PRO A 28 -20.25 3.02 16.17
C PRO A 28 -19.87 3.40 14.73
N GLY A 29 -20.72 3.04 13.76
CA GLY A 29 -20.51 3.39 12.36
C GLY A 29 -20.46 4.89 12.10
N ALA A 30 -21.16 5.70 12.91
CA ALA A 30 -21.09 7.17 12.84
C ALA A 30 -19.69 7.72 13.14
N GLU A 31 -18.86 6.99 13.88
CA GLU A 31 -17.47 7.36 14.19
C GLU A 31 -16.48 6.78 13.17
N ALA A 32 -16.66 5.51 12.76
CA ALA A 32 -15.77 4.84 11.82
C ALA A 32 -15.98 5.25 10.35
N GLY A 33 -17.21 5.60 9.96
CA GLY A 33 -17.58 5.97 8.59
C GLY A 33 -16.76 7.14 8.07
N PRO A 34 -16.75 8.31 8.74
CA PRO A 34 -15.96 9.46 8.29
C PRO A 34 -14.46 9.18 8.15
N LEU A 35 -13.89 8.33 9.00
CA LEU A 35 -12.48 7.94 8.91
C LEU A 35 -12.24 7.05 7.69
N THR A 36 -13.17 6.14 7.38
CA THR A 36 -13.10 5.25 6.22
C THR A 36 -13.27 6.02 4.92
N ASP A 37 -14.22 6.95 4.88
CA ASP A 37 -14.49 7.82 3.73
C ASP A 37 -13.32 8.78 3.44
N GLY A 38 -12.54 9.11 4.48
CA GLY A 38 -11.34 9.94 4.37
C GLY A 38 -10.10 9.19 3.84
N LEU A 39 -10.11 7.85 3.81
CA LEU A 39 -9.01 7.07 3.27
C LEU A 39 -8.86 7.33 1.76
N SER A 40 -7.62 7.37 1.27
CA SER A 40 -7.28 7.76 -0.12
C SER A 40 -7.65 9.20 -0.53
N GLY A 41 -8.21 10.01 0.37
CA GLY A 41 -8.47 11.44 0.13
C GLY A 41 -7.23 12.33 0.31
N ASP A 42 -7.40 13.65 0.10
CA ASP A 42 -6.30 14.60 0.26
C ASP A 42 -5.78 14.73 1.70
N ALA A 43 -6.64 14.48 2.68
CA ALA A 43 -6.31 14.52 4.10
C ALA A 43 -5.82 13.17 4.65
N ASP A 44 -5.69 12.13 3.81
CA ASP A 44 -5.28 10.80 4.27
C ASP A 44 -3.84 10.83 4.83
N PRO A 45 -3.66 10.57 6.14
CA PRO A 45 -2.33 10.60 6.76
C PRO A 45 -1.41 9.48 6.28
N LEU A 46 -1.93 8.43 5.63
CA LEU A 46 -1.16 7.32 5.07
C LEU A 46 -0.61 7.64 3.68
N ARG A 47 -1.22 8.58 2.95
CA ARG A 47 -0.87 8.91 1.56
C ARG A 47 0.61 9.20 1.31
N PRO A 48 1.33 10.00 2.14
CA PRO A 48 2.76 10.25 1.92
C PRO A 48 3.64 8.99 1.98
N ARG A 49 3.22 7.96 2.73
CA ARG A 49 3.95 6.69 2.80
C ARG A 49 3.68 5.83 1.57
N HIS A 50 2.42 5.77 1.13
CA HIS A 50 2.03 5.04 -0.08
C HIS A 50 2.69 5.63 -1.32
N ASP A 51 2.64 6.97 -1.48
CA ASP A 51 3.27 7.66 -2.61
C ASP A 51 4.76 7.35 -2.67
N ALA A 52 5.43 7.40 -1.53
CA ALA A 52 6.86 7.10 -1.49
C ALA A 52 7.16 5.64 -1.81
N ALA A 53 6.42 4.68 -1.25
CA ALA A 53 6.59 3.26 -1.59
C ALA A 53 6.35 2.98 -3.09
N LEU A 54 5.36 3.66 -3.67
CA LEU A 54 5.06 3.57 -5.10
C LEU A 54 6.20 4.15 -5.94
N GLU A 55 6.72 5.32 -5.60
CA GLU A 55 7.87 5.91 -6.30
C GLU A 55 9.14 5.05 -6.17
N ASP A 56 9.41 4.45 -5.00
CA ASP A 56 10.50 3.48 -4.83
C ASP A 56 10.30 2.25 -5.73
N SER A 57 9.07 1.76 -5.87
CA SER A 57 8.76 0.63 -6.75
C SER A 57 8.97 1.00 -8.22
N ARG A 58 8.66 2.25 -8.59
CA ARG A 58 8.88 2.79 -9.93
C ARG A 58 10.35 2.95 -10.24
N ASP A 59 11.14 3.50 -9.31
CA ASP A 59 12.61 3.60 -9.44
C ASP A 59 13.23 2.21 -9.63
N ARG A 60 12.74 1.20 -8.88
CA ARG A 60 13.19 -0.19 -9.04
C ARG A 60 12.82 -0.76 -10.40
N ALA A 61 11.59 -0.50 -10.87
CA ALA A 61 11.14 -0.96 -12.18
C ALA A 61 11.93 -0.29 -13.32
N GLU A 62 12.18 1.02 -13.23
CA GLU A 62 12.98 1.75 -14.21
C GLU A 62 14.40 1.17 -14.27
N ARG A 63 15.04 0.98 -13.11
CA ARG A 63 16.37 0.38 -13.04
C ARG A 63 16.41 -1.04 -13.60
N ALA A 64 15.37 -1.84 -13.35
CA ALA A 64 15.29 -3.20 -13.88
C ALA A 64 15.14 -3.22 -15.42
N CYS A 65 14.41 -2.26 -15.98
CA CYS A 65 14.15 -2.18 -17.42
C CYS A 65 15.27 -1.49 -18.22
N THR A 66 15.92 -0.46 -17.65
CA THR A 66 16.86 0.41 -18.38
C THR A 66 18.29 0.36 -17.84
N GLY A 67 18.51 -0.25 -16.67
CA GLY A 67 19.79 -0.31 -15.98
C GLY A 67 20.13 0.94 -15.15
N THR A 68 19.38 2.04 -15.27
CA THR A 68 19.61 3.28 -14.50
C THR A 68 18.28 3.92 -14.08
N VAL A 69 18.32 4.93 -13.19
CA VAL A 69 17.14 5.71 -12.80
C VAL A 69 17.40 7.15 -13.19
N ALA A 70 16.63 7.68 -14.15
CA ALA A 70 16.87 9.01 -14.70
C ALA A 70 16.53 10.12 -13.69
N ARG A 71 15.53 9.91 -12.83
CA ARG A 71 15.10 10.87 -11.81
C ARG A 71 14.76 10.17 -10.49
N PRO A 72 15.73 9.97 -9.60
CA PRO A 72 15.47 9.30 -8.33
C PRO A 72 14.44 10.08 -7.51
N ALA A 73 13.53 9.33 -6.88
CA ALA A 73 12.50 9.91 -6.04
C ALA A 73 13.11 10.83 -4.96
N ARG A 74 12.52 12.03 -4.78
CA ARG A 74 12.97 13.03 -3.80
C ARG A 74 12.08 12.99 -2.57
N TRP A 75 12.49 12.22 -1.57
CA TRP A 75 11.68 11.93 -0.40
C TRP A 75 11.75 13.09 0.61
N SER A 76 10.60 13.45 1.17
CA SER A 76 10.53 14.42 2.27
C SER A 76 11.20 13.84 3.54
N ARG A 77 11.67 14.72 4.45
CA ARG A 77 12.37 14.29 5.67
C ARG A 77 11.56 13.29 6.50
N TYR A 78 10.24 13.50 6.59
CA TYR A 78 9.33 12.62 7.32
C TYR A 78 9.39 11.17 6.82
N VAL A 79 9.33 10.97 5.50
CA VAL A 79 9.39 9.62 4.91
C VAL A 79 10.78 9.00 5.08
N ARG A 80 11.85 9.79 4.98
CA ARG A 80 13.22 9.29 5.26
C ARG A 80 13.38 8.83 6.71
N THR A 81 12.83 9.56 7.68
CA THR A 81 12.85 9.16 9.09
C THR A 81 12.05 7.90 9.32
N LEU A 82 10.83 7.81 8.79
CA LEU A 82 10.00 6.61 8.91
C LEU A 82 10.65 5.37 8.31
N ARG A 83 11.25 5.51 7.12
CA ARG A 83 11.98 4.41 6.49
C ARG A 83 13.19 3.95 7.30
N ARG A 84 13.83 4.85 8.07
CA ARG A 84 14.90 4.47 9.01
C ARG A 84 14.39 3.76 10.27
N LEU A 85 13.13 3.95 10.65
CA LEU A 85 12.53 3.34 11.84
C LEU A 85 11.89 1.96 11.54
N ILE A 86 11.52 1.72 10.28
CA ILE A 86 10.89 0.47 9.81
C ILE A 86 11.90 -0.42 9.03
N GLY A 87 13.09 0.11 8.73
CA GLY A 87 14.17 -0.55 8.00
C GLY A 87 15.06 -1.41 8.86
#